data_AF-A0A0M0KNC9-F1
#
_entry.id   AF-A0A0M0KNC9-F1
#
_cell.length_a   1.000
_cell.length_b   1.000
_cell.length_c   1.000
_cell.angle_alpha   90.00
_cell.angle_beta   90.00
_cell.angle_gamma   90.00
#
_symmetry.space_group_name_H-M   'P 1'
#
loop_
_entity.id
_entity.type
_entity.pdbx_description
1 polymer ?
#
loop_
_entity_poly.entity_id
_entity_poly.type
_entity_poly.pdbx_seq_one_letter_code
_entity_poly.pdbx_strand_id
1 'polypeptide(L)'
;MDHSGQDKELLDTQEAADLLGVERASIYRYVREKKLIPVHHFKSKIYHRNHFRREDVLSLQKAQDKPGLTTGEVSKRLSIHPTTVAKYIREGKLHATKHYYNGRNLNFISEEELERFSNEETIHVKRFITKDRSYALYQPFIHPQTREFGRIVAIEDEEVELKTSHDRVLTRNELENEQFEPLYTFSTIPYIARRGTISFSFPRPRHLSDIVCQVLDRFYKEIGIANMMLVEKEEEILLDVKPCSLAFSKQDQSVDLIHEELLLLQECVIEGEVTLQHEEIRLVSDITPVALYLPSKLKETLRTVAAKDEKTMEEWILEKIYPYLEEK
;
A
#
# COMPACT_ATOMS: atom_id res chain seq x y z
N MET A 1 52.68 38.29 5.82
CA MET A 1 52.00 36.99 5.70
C MET A 1 50.53 37.29 5.59
N ASP A 2 50.02 37.04 4.40
CA ASP A 2 48.70 37.41 3.91
C ASP A 2 47.65 36.47 4.54
N HIS A 3 46.68 37.03 5.26
CA HIS A 3 45.52 36.31 5.78
C HIS A 3 44.31 36.69 4.93
N SER A 4 44.22 36.09 3.75
CA SER A 4 43.03 36.12 2.90
C SER A 4 42.69 34.69 2.49
N GLY A 5 41.42 34.30 2.67
CA GLY A 5 40.88 33.07 2.08
C GLY A 5 40.17 32.11 3.05
N GLN A 6 38.97 32.49 3.48
CA GLN A 6 37.79 31.62 3.43
C GLN A 6 36.56 32.50 3.73
N ASP A 7 36.02 33.12 2.69
CA ASP A 7 34.66 33.67 2.73
C ASP A 7 33.71 32.50 3.01
N LYS A 8 33.14 32.46 4.21
CA LYS A 8 32.03 31.56 4.52
C LYS A 8 30.80 32.10 3.81
N GLU A 9 30.51 31.57 2.64
CA GLU A 9 29.35 31.94 1.83
C GLU A 9 28.06 31.77 2.67
N LEU A 10 27.38 32.89 2.92
CA LEU A 10 26.11 32.95 3.65
C LEU A 10 24.97 32.96 2.64
N LEU A 11 24.02 32.04 2.82
CA LEU A 11 22.82 31.93 1.99
C LEU A 11 21.65 32.59 2.70
N ASP A 12 20.81 33.31 1.96
CA ASP A 12 19.53 33.77 2.47
C ASP A 12 18.47 32.64 2.49
N THR A 13 17.26 32.97 2.96
CA THR A 13 16.17 31.98 3.07
C THR A 13 15.70 31.44 1.72
N GLN A 14 15.79 32.24 0.65
CA GLN A 14 15.41 31.80 -0.70
C GLN A 14 16.50 30.90 -1.28
N GLU A 15 17.76 31.33 -1.19
CA GLU A 15 18.91 30.56 -1.68
C GLU A 15 19.04 29.20 -0.97
N ALA A 16 18.77 29.15 0.35
CA ALA A 16 18.71 27.90 1.09
C ALA A 16 17.54 27.00 0.66
N ALA A 17 16.41 27.58 0.28
CA ALA A 17 15.23 26.84 -0.21
C ALA A 17 15.51 26.22 -1.58
N ASP A 18 16.09 27.01 -2.50
CA ASP A 18 16.45 26.58 -3.84
C ASP A 18 17.52 25.48 -3.80
N LEU A 19 18.53 25.63 -2.94
CA LEU A 19 19.60 24.63 -2.78
C LEU A 19 19.09 23.30 -2.20
N LEU A 20 18.03 23.34 -1.39
CA LEU A 20 17.39 22.15 -0.81
C LEU A 20 16.24 21.60 -1.67
N GLY A 21 15.83 22.29 -2.74
CA GLY A 21 14.69 21.89 -3.57
C GLY A 21 13.34 21.92 -2.82
N VAL A 22 13.18 22.81 -1.84
CA VAL A 22 11.97 22.92 -1.00
C VAL A 22 11.38 24.32 -1.04
N GLU A 23 10.12 24.47 -0.64
CA GLU A 23 9.52 25.80 -0.47
C GLU A 23 10.13 26.57 0.72
N ARG A 24 10.15 27.90 0.64
CA ARG A 24 10.60 28.80 1.72
C ARG A 24 9.96 28.49 3.08
N ALA A 25 8.70 28.07 3.09
CA ALA A 25 7.99 27.66 4.30
C ALA A 25 8.70 26.51 5.04
N SER A 26 9.31 25.59 4.31
CA SER A 26 10.10 24.48 4.86
C SER A 26 11.36 24.96 5.57
N ILE A 27 12.00 26.02 5.08
CA ILE A 27 13.17 26.62 5.75
C ILE A 27 12.78 27.19 7.11
N TYR A 28 11.67 27.93 7.22
CA TYR A 28 11.19 28.42 8.51
C TYR A 28 10.83 27.29 9.47
N ARG A 29 10.26 26.18 8.96
CA ARG A 29 10.02 24.97 9.75
C ARG A 29 11.34 24.36 10.25
N TYR A 30 12.36 24.26 9.41
CA TYR A 30 13.67 23.73 9.79
C TYR A 30 14.35 24.59 10.86
N VAL A 31 14.19 25.90 10.80
CA VAL A 31 14.65 26.81 11.87
C VAL A 31 13.89 26.56 13.18
N ARG A 32 12.56 26.46 13.14
CA ARG A 32 11.73 26.18 14.33
C ARG A 32 12.07 24.83 14.98
N GLU A 33 12.39 23.83 14.16
CA GLU A 33 12.80 22.49 14.59
C GLU A 33 14.30 22.41 14.94
N LYS A 34 15.03 23.53 14.89
CA LYS A 34 16.49 23.62 15.12
C LYS A 34 17.35 22.73 14.21
N LYS A 35 16.79 22.34 13.05
CA LYS A 35 17.49 21.58 11.99
C LYS A 35 18.39 22.47 11.14
N LEU A 36 18.09 23.77 11.08
CA LEU A 36 18.92 24.78 10.43
C LEU A 36 19.03 25.99 11.36
N ILE A 37 20.26 26.40 11.69
CA ILE A 37 20.50 27.47 12.66
C ILE A 37 20.87 28.75 11.92
N PRO A 38 20.08 29.84 12.02
CA PRO A 38 20.44 31.09 11.38
C PRO A 38 21.67 31.72 12.05
N VAL A 39 22.57 32.23 11.23
CA VAL A 39 23.72 33.02 11.66
C VAL A 39 23.24 34.42 11.98
N HIS A 40 23.30 34.80 13.25
CA HIS A 40 23.05 36.18 13.64
C HIS A 40 24.31 37.02 13.44
N HIS A 41 24.48 37.63 12.26
CA HIS A 41 25.45 38.71 12.07
C HIS A 41 24.76 40.06 11.89
N PHE A 42 25.13 40.98 12.79
CA PHE A 42 24.91 42.43 12.79
C PHE A 42 23.48 42.99 12.82
N LYS A 43 23.13 43.42 14.05
CA LYS A 43 22.49 44.71 14.40
C LYS A 43 22.12 45.63 13.23
N SER A 44 20.91 45.46 12.70
CA SER A 44 20.12 46.57 12.18
C SER A 44 18.66 46.30 12.51
N LYS A 45 18.02 47.20 13.25
CA LYS A 45 16.65 47.09 13.79
C LYS A 45 15.54 47.06 12.71
N ILE A 46 15.89 46.89 11.44
CA ILE A 46 14.97 47.16 10.32
C ILE A 46 14.75 45.94 9.40
N TYR A 47 15.61 44.90 9.41
CA TYR A 47 15.37 43.71 8.59
C TYR A 47 15.82 42.42 9.28
N HIS A 48 14.88 41.67 9.86
CA HIS A 48 15.11 40.31 10.36
C HIS A 48 15.15 39.31 9.19
N ARG A 49 16.24 39.29 8.42
CA ARG A 49 16.48 38.23 7.41
C ARG A 49 17.37 37.15 8.01
N ASN A 50 16.91 35.91 7.96
CA ASN A 50 17.71 34.75 8.35
C ASN A 50 18.74 34.46 7.26
N HIS A 51 20.00 34.39 7.66
CA HIS A 51 21.12 33.93 6.83
C HIS A 51 21.64 32.62 7.40
N PHE A 52 22.10 31.73 6.54
CA PHE A 52 22.54 30.38 6.88
C PHE A 52 23.93 30.14 6.31
N ARG A 53 24.80 29.39 7.00
CA ARG A 53 26.06 29.00 6.38
C ARG A 53 25.76 27.98 5.30
N ARG A 54 26.35 28.13 4.12
CA ARG A 54 26.21 27.16 3.02
C ARG A 54 26.55 25.73 3.46
N GLU A 55 27.57 25.57 4.30
CA GLU A 55 27.96 24.29 4.90
C GLU A 55 26.83 23.61 5.68
N ASP A 56 26.05 24.39 6.45
CA ASP A 56 24.93 23.87 7.25
C ASP A 56 23.77 23.43 6.35
N VAL A 57 23.51 24.19 5.27
CA VAL A 57 22.47 23.86 4.27
C VAL A 57 22.87 22.61 3.47
N LEU A 58 24.13 22.51 3.03
CA LEU A 58 24.64 21.32 2.34
C LEU A 58 24.67 20.07 3.24
N SER A 59 24.97 20.24 4.53
CA SER A 59 24.89 19.15 5.51
C SER A 59 23.45 18.67 5.69
N LEU A 60 22.48 19.60 5.69
CA LEU A 60 21.06 19.26 5.72
C LEU A 60 20.58 18.59 4.42
N GLN A 61 21.15 18.97 3.27
CA GLN A 61 20.90 18.34 1.97
C GLN A 61 21.38 16.89 1.97
N LYS A 62 22.62 16.64 2.39
CA LYS A 62 23.18 15.28 2.52
C LYS A 62 22.41 14.42 3.53
N ALA A 63 21.89 15.02 4.60
CA ALA A 63 21.01 14.32 5.54
C ALA A 63 19.61 14.03 4.96
N GLN A 64 19.24 14.65 3.83
CA GLN A 64 18.02 14.39 3.07
C GLN A 64 18.23 13.47 1.87
N ASP A 65 19.47 13.07 1.54
CA ASP A 65 19.70 12.08 0.50
C ASP A 65 18.97 10.80 0.89
N LYS A 66 18.01 10.43 0.04
CA LYS A 66 17.14 9.28 0.23
C LYS A 66 17.94 8.03 -0.17
N PRO A 67 18.36 7.18 0.78
CA PRO A 67 19.35 6.14 0.53
C PRO A 67 18.79 4.89 -0.19
N GLY A 68 17.50 4.91 -0.56
CA GLY A 68 16.82 3.81 -1.24
C GLY A 68 15.31 4.01 -1.26
N LEU A 69 14.57 2.95 -1.57
CA LEU A 69 13.12 2.91 -1.50
C LEU A 69 12.65 2.68 -0.06
N THR A 70 11.64 3.41 0.39
CA THR A 70 11.00 3.13 1.68
C THR A 70 10.15 1.86 1.61
N THR A 71 9.85 1.26 2.76
CA THR A 71 8.92 0.11 2.87
C THR A 71 7.57 0.36 2.16
N GLY A 72 7.07 1.60 2.21
CA GLY A 72 5.82 1.97 1.54
C GLY A 72 5.95 2.06 0.01
N GLU A 73 7.14 2.35 -0.51
CA GLU A 73 7.41 2.37 -1.95
C GLU A 73 7.66 0.97 -2.47
N VAL A 74 8.39 0.15 -1.72
CA VAL A 74 8.55 -1.29 -2.01
C VAL A 74 7.20 -2.00 -2.00
N SER A 75 6.34 -1.69 -1.03
CA SER A 75 4.96 -2.21 -0.97
C SER A 75 4.18 -1.92 -2.26
N LYS A 76 4.27 -0.69 -2.78
CA LYS A 76 3.63 -0.32 -4.04
C LYS A 76 4.24 -1.04 -5.24
N ARG A 77 5.56 -1.24 -5.24
CA ARG A 77 6.31 -1.82 -6.37
C ARG A 77 6.08 -3.32 -6.48
N LEU A 78 6.05 -4.02 -5.34
CA LEU A 78 5.75 -5.44 -5.24
C LEU A 78 4.24 -5.73 -5.16
N SER A 79 3.39 -4.71 -5.07
CA SER A 79 1.95 -4.84 -4.84
C SER A 79 1.59 -5.70 -3.61
N ILE A 80 2.42 -5.67 -2.57
CA ILE A 80 2.18 -6.35 -1.28
C ILE A 80 1.95 -5.33 -0.17
N HIS A 81 1.27 -5.72 0.90
CA HIS A 81 0.96 -4.79 1.99
C HIS A 81 2.25 -4.34 2.70
N PRO A 82 2.37 -3.09 3.19
CA PRO A 82 3.57 -2.63 3.88
C PRO A 82 3.96 -3.50 5.09
N THR A 83 2.99 -4.16 5.73
CA THR A 83 3.27 -5.11 6.83
C THR A 83 3.91 -6.39 6.32
N THR A 84 3.58 -6.85 5.11
CA THR A 84 4.22 -7.99 4.44
C THR A 84 5.67 -7.65 4.09
N VAL A 85 5.93 -6.45 3.56
CA VAL A 85 7.30 -5.96 3.36
C VAL A 85 8.05 -5.92 4.70
N ALA A 86 7.42 -5.40 5.75
CA ALA A 86 8.03 -5.33 7.08
C ALA A 86 8.30 -6.73 7.67
N LYS A 87 7.42 -7.71 7.39
CA LYS A 87 7.61 -9.13 7.75
C LYS A 87 8.82 -9.70 7.02
N TYR A 88 8.96 -9.50 5.71
CA TYR A 88 10.12 -9.98 4.94
C TYR A 88 11.43 -9.37 5.40
N ILE A 89 11.43 -8.10 5.80
CA ILE A 89 12.60 -7.47 6.41
C ILE A 89 12.92 -8.11 7.76
N ARG A 90 11.91 -8.40 8.58
CA ARG A 90 12.08 -9.02 9.91
C ARG A 90 12.59 -10.46 9.82
N GLU A 91 12.13 -11.21 8.82
CA GLU A 91 12.54 -12.60 8.54
C GLU A 91 13.91 -12.68 7.85
N GLY A 92 14.53 -11.53 7.53
CA GLY A 92 15.82 -11.47 6.86
C GLY A 92 15.77 -11.80 5.36
N LYS A 93 14.58 -11.97 4.79
CA LYS A 93 14.39 -12.28 3.37
C LYS A 93 14.62 -11.08 2.46
N LEU A 94 14.21 -9.89 2.92
CA LEU A 94 14.43 -8.62 2.21
C LEU A 94 15.37 -7.74 3.03
N HIS A 95 16.55 -7.43 2.51
CA HIS A 95 17.52 -6.62 3.24
C HIS A 95 17.10 -5.15 3.20
N ALA A 96 17.25 -4.47 4.34
CA ALA A 96 16.96 -3.06 4.46
C ALA A 96 17.99 -2.36 5.37
N THR A 97 18.36 -1.15 5.02
CA THR A 97 19.18 -0.26 5.85
C THR A 97 18.30 0.76 6.56
N LYS A 98 18.57 1.02 7.83
CA LYS A 98 17.81 2.01 8.60
C LYS A 98 18.47 3.37 8.51
N HIS A 99 17.70 4.35 8.06
CA HIS A 99 18.14 5.75 8.02
C HIS A 99 17.07 6.67 8.61
N TYR A 100 17.54 7.73 9.26
CA TYR A 100 16.67 8.77 9.77
C TYR A 100 16.24 9.67 8.61
N TYR A 101 14.96 9.65 8.27
CA TYR A 101 14.41 10.42 7.17
C TYR A 101 13.05 11.00 7.53
N ASN A 102 12.88 12.31 7.28
CA ASN A 102 11.65 13.05 7.57
C ASN A 102 11.16 12.92 9.04
N GLY A 103 12.09 12.95 10.00
CA GLY A 103 11.76 12.96 11.43
C GLY A 103 11.50 11.60 12.08
N ARG A 104 11.75 10.50 11.36
CA ARG A 104 11.59 9.12 11.86
C ARG A 104 12.63 8.20 11.25
N ASN A 105 12.99 7.12 11.94
CA ASN A 105 13.79 6.05 11.36
C ASN A 105 12.92 5.24 10.40
N LEU A 106 13.35 5.12 9.15
CA LEU A 106 12.70 4.33 8.12
C LEU A 106 13.65 3.23 7.64
N ASN A 107 13.05 2.10 7.26
CA ASN A 107 13.75 1.07 6.50
C ASN A 107 13.82 1.50 5.04
N PHE A 108 15.02 1.47 4.50
CA PHE A 108 15.33 1.72 3.10
C PHE A 108 15.85 0.45 2.44
N ILE A 109 15.33 0.14 1.28
CA ILE A 109 15.71 -1.02 0.46
C ILE A 109 16.35 -0.47 -0.80
N SER A 110 17.52 -0.97 -1.18
CA SER A 110 18.15 -0.55 -2.44
C SER A 110 17.39 -1.13 -3.63
N GLU A 111 17.53 -0.52 -4.81
CA GLU A 111 16.84 -1.04 -6.00
C GLU A 111 17.38 -2.43 -6.38
N GLU A 112 18.69 -2.65 -6.23
CA GLU A 112 19.35 -3.93 -6.52
C GLU A 112 18.85 -5.04 -5.59
N GLU A 113 18.62 -4.71 -4.31
CA GLU A 113 18.09 -5.63 -3.33
C GLU A 113 16.64 -6.01 -3.62
N LEU A 114 15.85 -5.04 -4.07
CA LEU A 114 14.47 -5.27 -4.47
C LEU A 114 14.38 -6.18 -5.70
N GLU A 115 15.24 -5.96 -6.69
CA GLU A 115 15.36 -6.84 -7.87
C GLU A 115 15.81 -8.25 -7.48
N ARG A 116 16.82 -8.37 -6.61
CA ARG A 116 17.27 -9.66 -6.07
C ARG A 116 16.12 -10.41 -5.39
N PHE A 117 15.42 -9.74 -4.48
CA PHE A 117 14.30 -10.31 -3.73
C PHE A 117 13.15 -10.75 -4.64
N SER A 118 12.83 -9.94 -5.66
CA SER A 118 11.80 -10.28 -6.65
C SER A 118 12.16 -11.52 -7.48
N ASN A 119 13.45 -11.73 -7.76
CA ASN A 119 13.94 -12.85 -8.57
C ASN A 119 14.15 -14.14 -7.76
N GLU A 120 14.61 -14.05 -6.51
CA GLU A 120 14.98 -15.20 -5.67
C GLU A 120 13.79 -15.88 -4.98
N GLU A 121 12.84 -15.12 -4.43
CA GLU A 121 11.72 -15.71 -3.68
C GLU A 121 10.59 -16.21 -4.58
N THR A 122 10.68 -16.09 -5.92
CA THR A 122 9.55 -16.40 -6.82
C THR A 122 8.25 -15.73 -6.35
N ILE A 123 8.35 -14.58 -5.67
CA ILE A 123 7.19 -13.72 -5.41
C ILE A 123 6.93 -12.99 -6.73
N HIS A 124 6.61 -13.74 -7.77
CA HIS A 124 5.65 -13.26 -8.72
C HIS A 124 4.36 -13.11 -7.92
N VAL A 125 4.19 -11.94 -7.27
CA VAL A 125 2.84 -11.41 -7.14
C VAL A 125 2.41 -11.22 -8.58
N LYS A 126 1.89 -12.29 -9.21
CA LYS A 126 1.23 -12.19 -10.50
C LYS A 126 0.21 -11.11 -10.27
N ARG A 127 0.44 -9.96 -10.90
CA ARG A 127 -0.42 -8.82 -10.69
C ARG A 127 -1.78 -9.29 -11.17
N PHE A 128 -2.76 -9.35 -10.28
CA PHE A 128 -4.14 -9.65 -10.64
C PHE A 128 -4.76 -8.52 -11.47
N ILE A 129 -3.96 -7.51 -11.85
CA ILE A 129 -4.30 -6.38 -12.71
C ILE A 129 -3.08 -5.92 -13.53
N THR A 130 -3.30 -5.55 -14.79
CA THR A 130 -2.28 -4.93 -15.66
C THR A 130 -1.78 -3.58 -15.11
N LYS A 131 -0.62 -3.07 -15.57
CA LYS A 131 -0.08 -1.79 -15.03
C LYS A 131 -0.94 -0.60 -15.39
N ASP A 132 -1.50 -0.61 -16.59
CA ASP A 132 -2.44 0.38 -17.09
C ASP A 132 -3.85 0.26 -16.46
N ARG A 133 -4.10 -0.79 -15.67
CA ARG A 133 -5.39 -1.11 -15.04
C ARG A 133 -6.53 -1.33 -16.02
N SER A 134 -6.23 -1.76 -17.24
CA SER A 134 -7.22 -2.08 -18.26
C SER A 134 -7.89 -3.44 -18.02
N TYR A 135 -7.13 -4.42 -17.51
CA TYR A 135 -7.61 -5.79 -17.30
C TYR A 135 -7.34 -6.27 -15.87
N ALA A 136 -8.29 -6.98 -15.27
CA ALA A 136 -8.09 -7.71 -14.03
C ALA A 136 -8.35 -9.20 -14.19
N LEU A 137 -7.69 -10.00 -13.37
CA LEU A 137 -7.84 -11.44 -13.36
C LEU A 137 -9.28 -11.80 -13.00
N TYR A 138 -9.82 -12.78 -13.72
CA TYR A 138 -11.22 -13.20 -13.72
C TYR A 138 -12.21 -12.18 -14.29
N GLN A 139 -11.79 -11.01 -14.79
CA GLN A 139 -12.73 -10.05 -15.37
C GLN A 139 -13.48 -10.66 -16.57
N PRO A 140 -14.81 -10.50 -16.65
CA PRO A 140 -15.64 -11.05 -17.71
C PRO A 140 -15.74 -10.14 -18.93
N PHE A 141 -15.76 -10.76 -20.10
CA PHE A 141 -15.90 -10.16 -21.41
C PHE A 141 -17.00 -10.84 -22.21
N ILE A 142 -17.55 -10.10 -23.16
CA ILE A 142 -18.52 -10.62 -24.11
C ILE A 142 -18.24 -10.10 -25.52
N HIS A 143 -18.33 -10.98 -26.50
CA HIS A 143 -18.33 -10.56 -27.89
C HIS A 143 -19.72 -9.99 -28.23
N PRO A 144 -19.83 -8.74 -28.73
CA PRO A 144 -21.12 -8.06 -28.88
C PRO A 144 -22.06 -8.77 -29.88
N GLN A 145 -21.50 -9.31 -30.97
CA GLN A 145 -22.27 -9.95 -32.04
C GLN A 145 -22.58 -11.43 -31.79
N THR A 146 -21.57 -12.25 -31.46
CA THR A 146 -21.76 -13.69 -31.23
C THR A 146 -22.30 -14.01 -29.84
N ARG A 147 -22.25 -13.04 -28.91
CA ARG A 147 -22.55 -13.22 -27.48
C ARG A 147 -21.65 -14.25 -26.80
N GLU A 148 -20.51 -14.57 -27.41
CA GLU A 148 -19.50 -15.43 -26.82
C GLU A 148 -18.96 -14.79 -25.54
N PHE A 149 -19.00 -15.56 -24.45
CA PHE A 149 -18.56 -15.11 -23.13
C PHE A 149 -17.13 -15.57 -22.88
N GLY A 150 -16.34 -14.79 -22.14
CA GLY A 150 -15.01 -15.19 -21.70
C GLY A 150 -14.59 -14.52 -20.40
N ARG A 151 -13.54 -15.03 -19.76
CA ARG A 151 -12.88 -14.39 -18.61
C ARG A 151 -11.38 -14.36 -18.76
N ILE A 152 -10.75 -13.33 -18.21
CA ILE A 152 -9.30 -13.26 -18.09
C ILE A 152 -8.83 -14.34 -17.11
N VAL A 153 -8.02 -15.30 -17.56
CA VAL A 153 -7.54 -16.44 -16.75
C VAL A 153 -6.06 -16.34 -16.40
N ALA A 154 -5.32 -15.46 -17.08
CA ALA A 154 -3.93 -15.18 -16.77
C ALA A 154 -3.59 -13.72 -17.06
N ILE A 155 -2.69 -13.16 -16.22
CA ILE A 155 -2.08 -11.85 -16.42
C ILE A 155 -0.59 -11.98 -16.15
N GLU A 156 0.22 -11.51 -17.11
CA GLU A 156 1.67 -11.42 -16.99
C GLU A 156 2.12 -10.03 -17.48
N ASP A 157 2.39 -9.13 -16.52
CA ASP A 157 2.65 -7.71 -16.77
C ASP A 157 1.53 -6.98 -17.53
N GLU A 158 1.65 -6.89 -18.85
CA GLU A 158 0.71 -6.24 -19.78
C GLU A 158 0.00 -7.24 -20.68
N GLU A 159 0.45 -8.50 -20.70
CA GLU A 159 -0.16 -9.58 -21.45
C GLU A 159 -1.28 -10.21 -20.65
N VAL A 160 -2.37 -10.57 -21.35
CA VAL A 160 -3.53 -11.21 -20.77
C VAL A 160 -3.99 -12.36 -21.65
N GLU A 161 -4.56 -13.38 -21.00
CA GLU A 161 -5.22 -14.49 -21.67
C GLU A 161 -6.72 -14.50 -21.31
N LEU A 162 -7.57 -14.33 -22.30
CA LEU A 162 -9.02 -14.52 -22.16
C LEU A 162 -9.38 -15.94 -22.57
N LYS A 163 -9.94 -16.73 -21.65
CA LYS A 163 -10.56 -18.02 -22.00
C LYS A 163 -12.04 -17.82 -22.31
N THR A 164 -12.48 -18.26 -23.49
CA THR A 164 -13.89 -18.15 -23.91
C THR A 164 -14.71 -19.40 -23.56
N SER A 165 -16.03 -19.29 -23.65
CA SER A 165 -16.98 -20.39 -23.46
C SER A 165 -16.86 -21.51 -24.51
N HIS A 166 -16.17 -21.27 -25.63
CA HIS A 166 -15.85 -22.27 -26.64
C HIS A 166 -14.41 -22.79 -26.52
N ASP A 167 -13.80 -22.65 -25.34
CA ASP A 167 -12.43 -23.10 -25.03
C ASP A 167 -11.33 -22.48 -25.91
N ARG A 168 -11.60 -21.31 -26.53
CA ARG A 168 -10.55 -20.51 -27.17
C ARG A 168 -9.78 -19.75 -26.09
N VAL A 169 -8.48 -19.58 -26.29
CA VAL A 169 -7.64 -18.68 -25.50
C VAL A 169 -7.21 -17.55 -26.41
N LEU A 170 -7.58 -16.32 -26.06
CA LEU A 170 -7.25 -15.11 -26.81
C LEU A 170 -6.22 -14.31 -26.04
N THR A 171 -5.16 -13.90 -26.72
CA THR A 171 -4.20 -12.90 -26.23
C THR A 171 -4.84 -11.51 -26.18
N ARG A 172 -4.17 -10.55 -25.53
CA ARG A 172 -4.59 -9.14 -25.52
C ARG A 172 -4.89 -8.60 -26.91
N ASN A 173 -3.99 -8.84 -27.87
CA ASN A 173 -4.15 -8.36 -29.24
C ASN A 173 -5.35 -9.00 -29.95
N GLU A 174 -5.58 -10.29 -29.75
CA GLU A 174 -6.73 -10.99 -30.34
C GLU A 174 -8.04 -10.50 -29.73
N LEU A 175 -8.08 -10.31 -28.41
CA LEU A 175 -9.23 -9.75 -27.70
C LEU A 175 -9.62 -8.36 -28.25
N GLU A 176 -8.63 -7.50 -28.49
CA GLU A 176 -8.83 -6.15 -29.04
C GLU A 176 -9.26 -6.21 -30.52
N ASN A 177 -8.63 -7.06 -31.33
CA ASN A 177 -8.96 -7.23 -32.75
C ASN A 177 -10.33 -7.86 -32.99
N GLU A 178 -10.74 -8.81 -32.14
CA GLU A 178 -12.05 -9.48 -32.18
C GLU A 178 -13.14 -8.67 -31.45
N GLN A 179 -12.82 -7.49 -30.92
CA GLN A 179 -13.77 -6.55 -30.31
C GLN A 179 -14.56 -7.16 -29.14
N PHE A 180 -13.92 -7.99 -28.31
CA PHE A 180 -14.52 -8.41 -27.05
C PHE A 180 -14.61 -7.21 -26.10
N GLU A 181 -15.78 -7.01 -25.49
CA GLU A 181 -16.04 -5.89 -24.59
C GLU A 181 -16.11 -6.38 -23.13
N PRO A 182 -15.50 -5.66 -22.18
CA PRO A 182 -15.63 -6.02 -20.77
C PRO A 182 -17.07 -5.77 -20.31
N LEU A 183 -17.63 -6.67 -19.49
CA LEU A 183 -18.99 -6.47 -18.95
C LEU A 183 -19.06 -5.30 -17.96
N TYR A 184 -17.94 -4.88 -17.41
CA TYR A 184 -17.81 -3.67 -16.61
C TYR A 184 -16.42 -3.08 -16.73
N THR A 185 -16.33 -1.77 -16.54
CA THR A 185 -15.06 -1.04 -16.42
C THR A 185 -14.78 -0.72 -14.96
N PHE A 186 -13.51 -0.58 -14.60
CA PHE A 186 -13.13 -0.26 -13.23
C PHE A 186 -13.43 1.20 -12.92
N SER A 187 -14.34 1.43 -11.97
CA SER A 187 -14.53 2.75 -11.37
C SER A 187 -13.42 3.06 -10.37
N THR A 188 -13.01 4.34 -10.30
CA THR A 188 -12.07 4.81 -9.28
C THR A 188 -12.75 4.85 -7.92
N ILE A 189 -12.63 3.76 -7.16
CA ILE A 189 -13.13 3.68 -5.78
C ILE A 189 -12.01 4.12 -4.82
N PRO A 190 -12.27 5.06 -3.90
CA PRO A 190 -11.26 5.53 -2.94
C PRO A 190 -10.73 4.41 -2.05
N TYR A 191 -9.46 4.54 -1.66
CA TYR A 191 -8.85 3.63 -0.69
C TYR A 191 -9.55 3.72 0.68
N ILE A 192 -9.90 2.57 1.24
CA ILE A 192 -10.51 2.41 2.56
C ILE A 192 -9.41 2.46 3.61
N ALA A 193 -9.35 3.57 4.34
CA ALA A 193 -8.36 3.81 5.38
C ALA A 193 -8.62 3.03 6.69
N ARG A 194 -9.75 2.32 6.80
CA ARG A 194 -10.06 1.49 7.96
C ARG A 194 -8.97 0.43 8.14
N ARG A 195 -8.52 0.24 9.38
CA ARG A 195 -7.47 -0.73 9.70
C ARG A 195 -8.00 -2.17 9.65
N GLY A 196 -7.08 -3.09 9.41
CA GLY A 196 -7.37 -4.50 9.24
C GLY A 196 -7.64 -4.89 7.80
N THR A 197 -7.85 -6.19 7.64
CA THR A 197 -8.12 -6.91 6.40
C THR A 197 -9.01 -8.10 6.76
N ILE A 198 -9.90 -8.48 5.85
CA ILE A 198 -10.58 -9.78 5.88
C ILE A 198 -9.89 -10.63 4.82
N SER A 199 -9.53 -11.85 5.20
CA SER A 199 -8.83 -12.78 4.32
C SER A 199 -9.73 -13.98 4.02
N PHE A 200 -9.77 -14.36 2.75
CA PHE A 200 -10.51 -15.49 2.24
C PHE A 200 -9.58 -16.47 1.55
N SER A 201 -9.90 -17.76 1.63
CA SER A 201 -9.39 -18.78 0.72
C SER A 201 -10.56 -19.38 -0.08
N PHE A 202 -10.62 -19.06 -1.37
CA PHE A 202 -11.59 -19.62 -2.29
C PHE A 202 -10.99 -20.82 -3.03
N PRO A 203 -11.76 -21.88 -3.32
CA PRO A 203 -11.33 -22.87 -4.28
C PRO A 203 -11.14 -22.22 -5.65
N ARG A 204 -10.16 -22.70 -6.43
CA ARG A 204 -9.95 -22.20 -7.79
C ARG A 204 -11.20 -22.45 -8.66
N PRO A 205 -11.74 -21.42 -9.35
CA PRO A 205 -12.89 -21.57 -10.22
C PRO A 205 -12.67 -22.62 -11.29
N ARG A 206 -13.60 -23.57 -11.44
CA ARG A 206 -13.51 -24.63 -12.45
C ARG A 206 -14.15 -24.25 -13.77
N HIS A 207 -15.10 -23.32 -13.73
CA HIS A 207 -15.89 -22.88 -14.88
C HIS A 207 -15.91 -21.36 -14.96
N LEU A 208 -16.13 -20.80 -16.15
CA LEU A 208 -16.15 -19.35 -16.35
C LEU A 208 -17.33 -18.65 -15.67
N SER A 209 -18.36 -19.37 -15.22
CA SER A 209 -19.54 -18.80 -14.54
C SER A 209 -19.60 -19.16 -13.05
N ASP A 210 -18.48 -19.62 -12.48
CA ASP A 210 -18.37 -20.00 -11.07
C ASP A 210 -18.78 -18.85 -10.13
N ILE A 211 -19.41 -19.18 -9.01
CA ILE A 211 -19.86 -18.21 -8.00
C ILE A 211 -18.67 -17.43 -7.40
N VAL A 212 -17.48 -18.05 -7.30
CA VAL A 212 -16.26 -17.35 -6.88
C VAL A 212 -15.95 -16.19 -7.83
N CYS A 213 -16.10 -16.40 -9.15
CA CYS A 213 -15.87 -15.33 -10.12
C CYS A 213 -16.90 -14.20 -9.98
N GLN A 214 -18.15 -14.51 -9.62
CA GLN A 214 -19.20 -13.50 -9.42
C GLN A 214 -18.91 -12.63 -8.19
N VAL A 215 -18.45 -13.25 -7.09
CA VAL A 215 -17.97 -12.53 -5.91
C VAL A 215 -16.78 -11.63 -6.26
N LEU A 216 -15.81 -12.12 -7.03
CA LEU A 216 -14.69 -11.29 -7.49
C LEU A 216 -15.16 -10.10 -8.34
N ASP A 217 -16.09 -10.32 -9.28
CA ASP A 217 -16.68 -9.24 -10.08
C ASP A 217 -17.29 -8.17 -9.19
N ARG A 218 -18.04 -8.59 -8.16
CA ARG A 218 -18.65 -7.70 -7.18
C ARG A 218 -17.60 -6.90 -6.43
N PHE A 219 -16.52 -7.53 -6.00
CA PHE A 219 -15.44 -6.85 -5.26
C PHE A 219 -14.74 -5.83 -6.15
N TYR A 220 -14.47 -6.15 -7.41
CA TYR A 220 -13.91 -5.19 -8.37
C TYR A 220 -14.83 -3.97 -8.58
N LYS A 221 -16.15 -4.19 -8.65
CA LYS A 221 -17.15 -3.16 -8.92
C LYS A 221 -17.48 -2.28 -7.70
N GLU A 222 -17.53 -2.85 -6.50
CA GLU A 222 -18.02 -2.16 -5.30
C GLU A 222 -16.91 -1.72 -4.33
N ILE A 223 -15.87 -2.55 -4.18
CA ILE A 223 -14.76 -2.30 -3.26
C ILE A 223 -13.58 -1.69 -4.01
N GLY A 224 -13.36 -2.13 -5.25
CA GLY A 224 -12.32 -1.64 -6.13
C GLY A 224 -10.95 -2.22 -5.84
N ILE A 225 -10.13 -2.26 -6.89
CA ILE A 225 -8.80 -2.89 -6.92
C ILE A 225 -7.87 -2.37 -5.80
N ALA A 226 -7.98 -1.08 -5.44
CA ALA A 226 -7.10 -0.48 -4.42
C ALA A 226 -7.35 -1.03 -3.00
N ASN A 227 -8.47 -1.70 -2.79
CA ASN A 227 -8.95 -2.17 -1.50
C ASN A 227 -8.93 -3.69 -1.37
N MET A 228 -8.34 -4.38 -2.34
CA MET A 228 -8.20 -5.83 -2.36
C MET A 228 -6.83 -6.26 -2.87
N MET A 229 -6.44 -7.49 -2.54
CA MET A 229 -5.27 -8.16 -3.05
C MET A 229 -5.61 -9.62 -3.31
N LEU A 230 -5.33 -10.07 -4.52
CA LEU A 230 -5.61 -11.43 -4.96
C LEU A 230 -4.30 -12.13 -5.28
N VAL A 231 -4.14 -13.35 -4.76
CA VAL A 231 -3.02 -14.23 -5.06
C VAL A 231 -3.57 -15.60 -5.46
N GLU A 232 -3.26 -16.03 -6.67
CA GLU A 232 -3.55 -17.40 -7.10
C GLU A 232 -2.49 -18.37 -6.60
N LYS A 233 -2.94 -19.51 -6.10
CA LYS A 233 -2.15 -20.71 -5.87
C LYS A 233 -2.64 -21.82 -6.79
N GLU A 234 -2.04 -23.00 -6.67
CA GLU A 234 -2.37 -24.17 -7.50
C GLU A 234 -3.86 -24.55 -7.40
N GLU A 235 -4.39 -24.67 -6.18
CA GLU A 235 -5.76 -25.15 -5.93
C GLU A 235 -6.72 -24.08 -5.36
N GLU A 236 -6.19 -22.95 -4.92
CA GLU A 236 -6.95 -21.91 -4.20
C GLU A 236 -6.61 -20.49 -4.69
N ILE A 237 -7.52 -19.57 -4.42
CA ILE A 237 -7.33 -18.13 -4.54
C ILE A 237 -7.35 -17.54 -3.14
N LEU A 238 -6.24 -16.90 -2.75
CA LEU A 238 -6.21 -16.09 -1.55
C LEU A 238 -6.64 -14.67 -1.88
N LEU A 239 -7.59 -14.15 -1.12
CA LEU A 239 -8.12 -12.81 -1.31
C LEU A 239 -8.15 -12.05 -0.01
N ASP A 240 -7.41 -10.95 0.03
CA ASP A 240 -7.38 -10.00 1.12
C ASP A 240 -8.21 -8.77 0.75
N VAL A 241 -9.11 -8.33 1.61
CA VAL A 241 -10.02 -7.20 1.34
C VAL A 241 -10.09 -6.25 2.53
N LYS A 242 -10.19 -4.95 2.26
CA LYS A 242 -10.42 -3.95 3.31
C LYS A 242 -11.79 -4.11 3.95
N PRO A 243 -11.93 -3.91 5.28
CA PRO A 243 -13.22 -4.04 5.94
C PRO A 243 -14.23 -3.01 5.40
N CYS A 244 -15.34 -3.51 4.89
CA CYS A 244 -16.33 -2.76 4.13
C CYS A 244 -17.72 -3.42 4.24
N SER A 245 -18.71 -2.81 3.59
CA SER A 245 -20.04 -3.37 3.38
C SER A 245 -20.27 -3.54 1.88
N LEU A 246 -20.92 -4.63 1.49
CA LEU A 246 -21.43 -4.89 0.15
C LEU A 246 -22.94 -4.72 0.21
N ALA A 247 -23.45 -3.66 -0.39
CA ALA A 247 -24.87 -3.36 -0.36
C ALA A 247 -25.62 -4.18 -1.40
N PHE A 248 -26.81 -4.66 -1.07
CA PHE A 248 -27.67 -5.26 -2.08
C PHE A 248 -28.06 -4.20 -3.11
N SER A 249 -27.65 -4.42 -4.36
CA SER A 249 -28.01 -3.52 -5.45
C SER A 249 -29.45 -3.77 -5.86
N LYS A 250 -30.16 -2.73 -6.31
CA LYS A 250 -31.51 -2.91 -6.89
C LYS A 250 -31.50 -3.75 -8.18
N GLN A 251 -30.32 -3.95 -8.76
CA GLN A 251 -30.09 -4.83 -9.89
C GLN A 251 -29.70 -6.26 -9.48
N ASP A 252 -29.64 -6.59 -8.18
CA ASP A 252 -29.35 -7.95 -7.75
C ASP A 252 -30.55 -8.83 -8.13
N GLN A 253 -30.37 -9.61 -9.19
CA GLN A 253 -31.48 -10.19 -9.95
C GLN A 253 -32.14 -11.40 -9.28
N SER A 254 -31.60 -11.89 -8.15
CA SER A 254 -32.26 -12.92 -7.35
C SER A 254 -31.78 -12.89 -5.89
N VAL A 255 -32.72 -13.07 -4.97
CA VAL A 255 -32.44 -13.27 -3.53
C VAL A 255 -31.57 -14.52 -3.33
N ASP A 256 -31.73 -15.53 -4.19
CA ASP A 256 -30.97 -16.78 -4.15
C ASP A 256 -29.47 -16.55 -4.40
N LEU A 257 -29.12 -15.73 -5.39
CA LEU A 257 -27.70 -15.44 -5.68
C LEU A 257 -27.01 -14.72 -4.51
N ILE A 258 -27.69 -13.73 -3.92
CA ILE A 258 -27.17 -13.03 -2.72
C ILE A 258 -26.91 -14.03 -1.59
N HIS A 259 -27.82 -14.99 -1.40
CA HIS A 259 -27.69 -16.00 -0.36
C HIS A 259 -26.52 -16.95 -0.66
N GLU A 260 -26.33 -17.37 -1.91
CA GLU A 260 -25.18 -18.19 -2.34
C GLU A 260 -23.85 -17.44 -2.13
N GLU A 261 -23.77 -16.16 -2.49
CA GLU A 261 -22.59 -15.32 -2.24
C GLU A 261 -22.29 -15.23 -0.74
N LEU A 262 -23.30 -14.97 0.09
CA LEU A 262 -23.14 -14.90 1.54
C LEU A 262 -22.60 -16.21 2.12
N LEU A 263 -23.20 -17.34 1.73
CA LEU A 263 -22.76 -18.67 2.18
C LEU A 263 -21.31 -18.93 1.76
N LEU A 264 -20.96 -18.69 0.50
CA LEU A 264 -19.60 -18.86 0.01
C LEU A 264 -18.61 -18.01 0.82
N LEU A 265 -18.92 -16.73 1.03
CA LEU A 265 -18.06 -15.83 1.81
C LEU A 265 -17.89 -16.31 3.26
N GLN A 266 -18.94 -16.86 3.88
CA GLN A 266 -18.90 -17.40 5.23
C GLN A 266 -18.11 -18.73 5.32
N GLU A 267 -18.14 -19.55 4.27
CA GLU A 267 -17.38 -20.81 4.20
C GLU A 267 -15.90 -20.58 3.91
N CYS A 268 -15.58 -19.55 3.11
CA CYS A 268 -14.22 -19.27 2.63
C CYS A 268 -13.45 -18.25 3.49
N VAL A 269 -14.06 -17.58 4.47
CA VAL A 269 -13.35 -16.64 5.34
C VAL A 269 -12.39 -17.39 6.27
N ILE A 270 -11.13 -16.96 6.30
CA ILE A 270 -10.08 -17.54 7.16
C ILE A 270 -9.64 -16.58 8.27
N GLU A 271 -9.73 -15.27 8.05
CA GLU A 271 -9.50 -14.22 9.06
C GLU A 271 -10.53 -13.11 8.86
N GLY A 272 -11.15 -12.64 9.95
CA GLY A 272 -12.28 -11.72 9.92
C GLY A 272 -13.65 -12.41 10.05
N GLU A 273 -14.70 -11.60 9.95
CA GLU A 273 -16.08 -12.00 10.14
C GLU A 273 -16.95 -11.49 8.97
N VAL A 274 -17.81 -12.37 8.45
CA VAL A 274 -18.80 -12.05 7.41
C VAL A 274 -20.20 -12.15 8.00
N THR A 275 -20.90 -11.03 8.06
CA THR A 275 -22.25 -10.95 8.65
C THR A 275 -23.25 -10.29 7.72
N LEU A 276 -24.51 -10.72 7.78
CA LEU A 276 -25.62 -10.06 7.11
C LEU A 276 -26.25 -9.03 8.05
N GLN A 277 -26.31 -7.76 7.64
CA GLN A 277 -26.98 -6.69 8.40
C GLN A 277 -27.71 -5.72 7.48
N HIS A 278 -28.99 -5.47 7.74
CA HIS A 278 -29.78 -4.39 7.11
C HIS A 278 -29.62 -4.30 5.58
N GLU A 279 -29.72 -5.43 4.87
CA GLU A 279 -29.56 -5.53 3.41
C GLU A 279 -28.12 -5.32 2.88
N GLU A 280 -27.12 -5.55 3.73
CA GLU A 280 -25.72 -5.51 3.35
C GLU A 280 -24.96 -6.73 3.90
N ILE A 281 -24.01 -7.24 3.12
CA ILE A 281 -22.99 -8.17 3.62
C ILE A 281 -21.86 -7.32 4.21
N ARG A 282 -21.66 -7.41 5.52
CA ARG A 282 -20.62 -6.70 6.23
C ARG A 282 -19.39 -7.59 6.39
N LEU A 283 -18.25 -7.07 5.93
CA LEU A 283 -16.93 -7.67 6.09
C LEU A 283 -16.19 -6.93 7.22
N VAL A 284 -15.96 -7.61 8.33
CA VAL A 284 -15.31 -7.06 9.53
C VAL A 284 -13.98 -7.75 9.76
N SER A 285 -12.93 -6.98 10.05
CA SER A 285 -11.63 -7.53 10.42
C SER A 285 -11.60 -7.86 11.92
N ASP A 286 -10.86 -8.89 12.32
CA ASP A 286 -10.68 -9.27 13.73
C ASP A 286 -9.90 -8.25 14.55
N ILE A 287 -9.25 -7.28 13.89
CA ILE A 287 -8.57 -6.17 14.56
C ILE A 287 -9.59 -5.16 15.12
N THR A 288 -9.69 -5.12 16.44
CA THR A 288 -10.50 -4.14 17.19
C THR A 288 -9.59 -3.09 17.87
N PRO A 289 -9.88 -1.78 17.75
CA PRO A 289 -9.08 -0.76 18.40
C PRO A 289 -9.26 -0.78 19.92
N VAL A 290 -8.16 -0.69 20.66
CA VAL A 290 -8.16 -0.49 22.13
C VAL A 290 -7.76 0.95 22.44
N ALA A 291 -8.67 1.72 23.04
CA ALA A 291 -8.38 3.09 23.45
C ALA A 291 -7.60 3.11 24.77
N LEU A 292 -6.40 3.69 24.74
CA LEU A 292 -5.53 3.83 25.91
C LEU A 292 -5.35 5.31 26.27
N TYR A 293 -5.77 5.68 27.47
CA TYR A 293 -5.55 7.02 28.03
C TYR A 293 -4.31 7.01 28.90
N LEU A 294 -3.27 7.73 28.48
CA LEU A 294 -1.98 7.77 29.17
C LEU A 294 -1.65 9.21 29.58
N PRO A 295 -1.03 9.43 30.75
CA PRO A 295 -0.43 10.73 31.07
C PRO A 295 0.55 11.17 29.98
N SER A 296 0.57 12.46 29.63
CA SER A 296 1.40 12.97 28.53
C SER A 296 2.88 12.57 28.63
N LYS A 297 3.43 12.61 29.85
CA LYS A 297 4.82 12.21 30.11
C LYS A 297 5.07 10.73 29.79
N LEU A 298 4.12 9.85 30.13
CA LEU A 298 4.21 8.41 29.86
C LEU A 298 4.11 8.13 28.36
N LYS A 299 3.23 8.85 27.64
CA LYS A 299 3.12 8.74 26.19
C LYS A 299 4.41 9.13 25.47
N GLU A 300 5.08 10.19 25.93
CA GLU A 300 6.38 10.59 25.36
C GLU A 300 7.46 9.56 25.66
N THR A 301 7.54 9.04 26.89
CA THR A 301 8.46 7.95 27.22
C THR A 301 8.21 6.72 26.36
N LEU A 302 6.95 6.32 26.18
CA LEU A 302 6.56 5.19 25.35
C LEU A 302 7.00 5.38 23.90
N ARG A 303 6.82 6.59 23.34
CA ARG A 303 7.31 6.92 22.00
C ARG A 303 8.82 6.77 21.90
N THR A 304 9.58 7.26 22.89
CA THR A 304 11.04 7.15 22.90
C THR A 304 11.51 5.71 23.00
N VAL A 305 10.91 4.90 23.88
CA VAL A 305 11.30 3.50 24.06
C VAL A 305 10.92 2.66 22.84
N ALA A 306 9.72 2.84 22.30
CA ALA A 306 9.31 2.16 21.08
C ALA A 306 10.22 2.51 19.90
N ALA A 307 10.59 3.79 19.75
CA ALA A 307 11.52 4.21 18.70
C ALA A 307 12.94 3.63 18.88
N LYS A 308 13.41 3.45 20.12
CA LYS A 308 14.68 2.80 20.43
C LYS A 308 14.68 1.32 20.02
N ASP A 309 13.54 0.66 20.16
CA ASP A 309 13.33 -0.73 19.77
C ASP A 309 12.83 -0.86 18.31
N GLU A 310 12.84 0.25 17.56
CA GLU A 310 12.49 0.34 16.14
C GLU A 310 11.07 -0.15 15.82
N LYS A 311 10.15 0.09 16.77
CA LYS A 311 8.73 -0.28 16.71
C LYS A 311 7.86 0.96 16.81
N THR A 312 6.65 0.87 16.27
CA THR A 312 5.58 1.81 16.63
C THR A 312 5.20 1.64 18.09
N MET A 313 4.59 2.66 18.70
CA MET A 313 4.10 2.54 20.08
C MET A 313 3.15 1.35 20.23
N GLU A 314 2.31 1.10 19.24
CA GLU A 314 1.36 -0.02 19.22
C GLU A 314 2.04 -1.38 19.18
N GLU A 315 2.98 -1.59 18.24
CA GLU A 315 3.77 -2.83 18.17
C GLU A 315 4.54 -3.09 19.47
N TRP A 316 5.14 -2.05 20.03
CA TRP A 316 5.88 -2.16 21.28
C TRP A 316 4.96 -2.54 22.45
N ILE A 317 3.80 -1.90 22.57
CA ILE A 317 2.80 -2.24 23.60
C ILE A 317 2.36 -3.70 23.42
N LEU A 318 1.98 -4.11 22.20
CA LEU A 318 1.51 -5.45 21.93
C LEU A 318 2.56 -6.50 22.28
N GLU A 319 3.81 -6.30 21.86
CA GLU A 319 4.92 -7.20 22.21
C GLU A 319 5.13 -7.34 23.71
N LYS A 320 4.95 -6.26 24.49
CA LYS A 320 5.09 -6.33 25.95
C LYS A 320 3.88 -6.95 26.62
N ILE A 321 2.69 -6.88 26.02
CA ILE A 321 1.47 -7.45 26.60
C ILE A 321 1.31 -8.92 26.24
N TYR A 322 1.68 -9.33 25.02
CA TYR A 322 1.46 -10.69 24.48
C TYR A 322 1.93 -11.82 25.42
N PRO A 323 3.16 -11.77 25.99
CA PRO A 323 3.65 -12.84 26.86
C PRO A 323 2.79 -13.06 28.12
N TYR A 324 2.14 -12.00 28.61
CA TYR A 324 1.27 -12.10 29.80
C TYR A 324 -0.13 -12.63 29.49
N LEU A 325 -0.50 -12.69 28.20
CA LEU A 325 -1.80 -13.19 27.75
C LEU A 325 -1.73 -14.65 27.28
N GLU A 326 -0.57 -15.12 26.81
CA GLU A 326 -0.35 -16.53 26.43
C GLU A 326 -0.05 -17.46 27.62
N GLU A 327 0.31 -16.92 28.79
CA GLU A 327 0.52 -17.72 30.03
C GLU A 327 -0.79 -18.11 30.76
N LYS A 328 -1.94 -18.03 30.08
CA LYS A 328 -3.25 -18.50 30.57
C LYS A 328 -3.96 -19.31 29.50
#